data_AF-A0A7S0CQS4-F1
#
_entry.id   AF-A0A7S0CQS4-F1
#
_cell.length_a   1.000
_cell.length_b   1.000
_cell.length_c   1.000
_cell.angle_alpha   90.00
_cell.angle_beta   90.00
_cell.angle_gamma   90.00
#
_symmetry.space_group_name_H-M   'P 1'
#
loop_
_entity.id
_entity.type
_entity.pdbx_description
1 polymer ?
#
loop_
_entity_poly.entity_id
_entity_poly.type
_entity_poly.pdbx_seq_one_letter_code
_entity_poly.pdbx_strand_id
1 'polypeptide(L)'
;MFIIMVLSILLDALLLGLVWQRLSRADIRGKSILFSDKAIIRRIDGIPYFIFQVCEMRHHTLVEGHVRCYCVRRFPNQDSQLRDDGYIHAHLQQQAMRLQIPDDELGGFLFMGLPSLVVHRIDAWSPL
;
A
#
# COMPACT_ATOMS: atom_id res chain seq x y z
N MET A 1 -52.24 -3.65 -8.44
CA MET A 1 -51.55 -2.82 -9.44
C MET A 1 -50.51 -1.88 -8.80
N PHE A 2 -50.89 -1.04 -7.83
CA PHE A 2 -49.98 -0.09 -7.18
C PHE A 2 -48.75 -0.75 -6.50
N ILE A 3 -48.95 -1.82 -5.73
CA ILE A 3 -47.85 -2.53 -5.03
C ILE A 3 -46.80 -3.08 -6.02
N ILE A 4 -47.25 -3.61 -7.16
CA ILE A 4 -46.35 -4.15 -8.19
C ILE A 4 -45.53 -3.02 -8.80
N MET A 5 -46.15 -1.87 -9.09
CA MET A 5 -45.45 -0.69 -9.62
C MET A 5 -44.36 -0.19 -8.66
N VAL A 6 -44.68 -0.11 -7.36
CA VAL A 6 -43.70 0.28 -6.33
C VAL A 6 -42.56 -0.74 -6.23
N LEU A 7 -42.88 -2.04 -6.26
CA LEU A 7 -41.88 -3.10 -6.23
C LEU A 7 -40.95 -3.06 -7.45
N SER A 8 -41.50 -2.84 -8.65
CA SER A 8 -40.72 -2.73 -9.90
C SER A 8 -39.75 -1.54 -9.84
N ILE A 9 -40.21 -0.37 -9.42
CA ILE A 9 -39.36 0.82 -9.29
C ILE A 9 -38.24 0.58 -8.25
N LEU A 10 -38.55 -0.07 -7.13
CA LEU A 10 -37.56 -0.41 -6.11
C LEU A 10 -36.51 -1.40 -6.66
N LEU A 11 -36.94 -2.40 -7.42
CA LEU A 11 -36.06 -3.40 -7.99
C LEU A 11 -35.16 -2.78 -9.08
N ASP A 12 -35.70 -1.92 -9.93
CA ASP A 12 -34.93 -1.19 -10.94
C ASP A 12 -33.88 -0.27 -10.30
N ALA A 13 -34.26 0.48 -9.26
CA ALA A 13 -33.34 1.34 -8.52
C ALA A 13 -32.21 0.52 -7.85
N LEU A 14 -32.55 -0.64 -7.28
CA LEU A 14 -31.57 -1.56 -6.69
C LEU A 14 -30.58 -2.08 -7.75
N LEU A 15 -31.09 -2.55 -8.89
CA LEU A 15 -30.26 -3.08 -9.97
C LEU A 15 -29.33 -2.00 -10.53
N LEU A 16 -29.87 -0.81 -10.81
CA LEU A 16 -29.08 0.32 -11.28
C LEU A 16 -27.99 0.69 -10.26
N GLY A 17 -28.33 0.70 -8.96
CA GLY A 17 -27.37 0.94 -7.88
C GLY A 17 -26.24 -0.09 -7.84
N LEU A 18 -26.55 -1.39 -7.97
CA LEU A 18 -25.56 -2.46 -7.97
C LEU A 18 -24.63 -2.40 -9.20
N VAL A 19 -25.18 -2.08 -10.37
CA VAL A 19 -24.40 -1.88 -11.60
C VAL A 19 -23.51 -0.65 -11.47
N TRP A 20 -24.05 0.48 -11.00
CA TRP A 20 -23.29 1.70 -10.81
C TRP A 20 -22.16 1.52 -9.78
N GLN A 21 -22.40 0.77 -8.69
CA GLN A 21 -21.36 0.43 -7.71
C GLN A 21 -20.19 -0.33 -8.35
N ARG A 22 -20.45 -1.21 -9.32
CA ARG A 22 -19.39 -1.94 -10.04
C ARG A 22 -18.64 -1.03 -11.03
N LEU A 23 -19.35 -0.18 -11.76
CA LEU A 23 -18.77 0.73 -12.75
C LEU A 23 -17.95 1.86 -12.11
N SER A 24 -18.36 2.33 -10.94
CA SER A 24 -17.71 3.42 -10.20
C SER A 24 -16.47 2.99 -9.40
N ARG A 25 -16.11 1.69 -9.40
CA ARG A 25 -14.92 1.22 -8.69
C ARG A 25 -13.66 1.89 -9.25
N ALA A 26 -12.86 2.45 -8.35
CA ALA A 26 -11.62 3.12 -8.68
C ALA A 26 -10.43 2.14 -8.87
N ASP A 27 -10.67 0.86 -9.12
CA ASP A 27 -9.63 -0.18 -9.24
C ASP A 27 -8.60 0.15 -10.35
N ILE A 28 -9.02 0.89 -11.38
CA ILE A 28 -8.17 1.34 -12.49
C ILE A 28 -7.19 2.43 -12.03
N ARG A 29 -7.52 3.19 -10.97
CA ARG A 29 -6.69 4.29 -10.46
C ARG A 29 -5.43 3.80 -9.76
N GLY A 30 -5.46 2.62 -9.13
CA GLY A 30 -4.26 2.03 -8.54
C GLY A 30 -3.14 1.78 -9.57
N LYS A 31 -3.49 1.60 -10.85
CA LYS A 31 -2.52 1.36 -11.95
C LYS A 31 -1.76 2.62 -12.38
N SER A 32 -2.18 3.81 -11.97
CA SER A 32 -1.51 5.05 -12.37
C SER A 32 -0.45 5.54 -11.37
N ILE A 33 -0.39 4.91 -10.20
CA ILE A 33 0.67 5.17 -9.22
C ILE A 33 1.89 4.32 -9.61
N LEU A 34 2.99 4.99 -9.90
CA LEU A 34 4.27 4.37 -10.20
C LEU A 34 5.22 4.46 -9.00
N PHE A 35 6.04 3.43 -8.87
CA PHE A 35 7.19 3.38 -7.97
C PHE A 35 8.47 3.37 -8.81
N SER A 36 9.55 3.92 -8.26
CA SER A 36 10.88 3.79 -8.86
C SER A 36 11.27 2.31 -8.98
N ASP A 37 11.83 1.91 -10.13
CA ASP A 37 12.29 0.54 -10.38
C ASP A 37 13.39 0.08 -9.40
N LYS A 38 14.15 1.02 -8.84
CA LYS A 38 15.20 0.74 -7.86
C LYS A 38 15.05 1.64 -6.64
N ALA A 39 15.24 1.05 -5.47
CA ALA A 39 15.45 1.79 -4.23
C ALA A 39 16.96 1.88 -3.97
N ILE A 40 17.38 2.96 -3.31
CA ILE A 40 18.79 3.20 -2.98
C ILE A 40 18.98 3.28 -1.47
N ILE A 41 20.16 2.83 -1.02
CA ILE A 41 20.62 3.08 0.35
C ILE A 41 21.74 4.12 0.27
N ARG A 42 21.54 5.27 0.90
CA ARG A 42 22.51 6.36 0.93
C ARG A 42 22.87 6.70 2.36
N ARG A 43 24.15 6.94 2.64
CA ARG A 43 24.59 7.50 3.92
C ARG A 43 24.60 9.02 3.87
N ILE A 44 23.98 9.66 4.87
CA ILE A 44 23.98 11.11 5.10
C ILE A 44 24.40 11.30 6.56
N ASP A 45 25.47 12.04 6.79
CA ASP A 45 26.04 12.27 8.14
C ASP A 45 26.28 10.99 8.96
N GLY A 46 26.77 9.94 8.28
CA GLY A 46 27.06 8.64 8.89
C GLY A 46 25.85 7.72 9.10
N ILE A 47 24.63 8.21 8.88
CA ILE A 47 23.39 7.46 9.05
C ILE A 47 22.92 6.91 7.69
N PRO A 48 22.60 5.61 7.56
CA PRO A 48 22.04 5.06 6.33
C PRO A 48 20.54 5.37 6.19
N TYR A 49 20.12 5.68 4.97
CA TYR A 49 18.75 5.98 4.57
C TYR A 49 18.33 5.10 3.40
N PHE A 50 17.17 4.47 3.51
CA PHE A 50 16.51 3.74 2.43
C PHE A 50 15.53 4.67 1.71
N ILE A 51 15.71 4.84 0.40
CA ILE A 51 15.00 5.85 -0.39
C ILE A 51 14.46 5.23 -1.68
N PHE A 52 13.20 5.55 -1.99
CA PHE A 52 12.58 5.26 -3.28
C PHE A 52 11.64 6.40 -3.67
N GLN A 53 11.21 6.45 -4.93
CA GLN A 53 10.33 7.51 -5.43
C GLN A 53 8.96 6.95 -5.79
N VAL A 54 7.92 7.75 -5.58
CA VAL A 54 6.53 7.45 -5.94
C VAL A 54 5.99 8.61 -6.78
N CYS A 55 5.20 8.31 -7.81
CA CYS A 55 4.65 9.32 -8.71
C CYS A 55 3.26 8.92 -9.20
N GLU A 56 2.40 9.90 -9.48
CA GLU A 56 1.12 9.73 -10.19
C GLU A 56 1.33 10.05 -11.68
N MET A 57 1.01 9.12 -12.58
CA MET A 57 1.14 9.34 -14.02
C MET A 57 0.04 10.22 -14.61
N ARG A 58 -1.14 10.23 -13.99
CA ARG A 58 -2.29 10.95 -14.54
C ARG A 58 -2.22 12.42 -14.21
N HIS A 59 -2.79 13.23 -15.11
CA HIS A 59 -2.91 14.67 -14.89
C HIS A 59 -3.81 15.01 -13.68
N HIS A 60 -4.79 14.16 -13.37
CA HIS A 60 -5.61 14.34 -12.17
C HIS A 60 -4.88 13.78 -10.95
N THR A 61 -4.57 14.66 -10.00
CA THR A 61 -3.82 14.31 -8.81
C THR A 61 -4.65 13.45 -7.85
N LEU A 62 -3.95 12.58 -7.13
CA LEU A 62 -4.53 11.86 -6.00
C LEU A 62 -4.60 12.79 -4.79
N VAL A 63 -5.82 13.06 -4.32
CA VAL A 63 -6.08 13.80 -3.08
C VAL A 63 -5.93 12.82 -1.92
N GLU A 64 -5.33 13.28 -0.82
CA GLU A 64 -5.09 12.48 0.40
C GLU A 64 -4.29 11.18 0.14
N GLY A 65 -3.33 11.24 -0.78
CA GLY A 65 -2.36 10.18 -0.95
C GLY A 65 -1.57 9.95 0.35
N HIS A 66 -1.48 8.70 0.78
CA HIS A 66 -0.68 8.31 1.95
C HIS A 66 0.17 7.10 1.59
N VAL A 67 1.35 7.00 2.21
CA VAL A 67 2.25 5.86 2.02
C VAL A 67 2.60 5.23 3.34
N ARG A 68 2.62 3.90 3.36
CA ARG A 68 3.11 3.08 4.46
C ARG A 68 4.09 2.08 3.88
N CYS A 69 5.19 1.85 4.58
CA CYS A 69 6.20 0.88 4.18
C CYS A 69 6.22 -0.27 5.18
N TYR A 70 6.46 -1.50 4.69
CA TYR A 70 6.56 -2.69 5.53
C TYR A 70 7.74 -3.52 5.06
N CYS A 71 8.56 -3.96 6.01
CA CYS A 71 9.59 -4.96 5.76
C CYS A 71 8.99 -6.35 6.01
N VAL A 72 9.04 -7.22 5.01
CA VAL A 72 8.62 -8.62 5.13
C VAL A 72 9.87 -9.48 5.26
N ARG A 73 10.05 -10.10 6.42
CA ARG A 73 11.17 -11.01 6.70
C ARG A 73 10.67 -12.43 6.85
N ARG A 74 11.48 -13.39 6.37
CA ARG A 74 11.22 -14.82 6.51
C ARG A 74 12.07 -15.33 7.68
N PHE A 75 11.42 -15.73 8.77
CA PHE A 75 12.13 -16.31 9.91
C PHE A 75 12.11 -17.84 9.79
N PRO A 76 13.27 -18.51 9.89
CA PRO A 76 13.29 -19.95 10.09
C PRO A 76 12.65 -20.23 11.46
N ASN A 77 11.74 -21.20 11.51
CA ASN A 77 11.18 -21.61 12.79
C ASN A 77 12.32 -22.17 13.65
N GLN A 78 12.59 -21.55 14.81
CA GLN A 78 13.56 -22.12 15.76
C GLN A 78 13.10 -23.52 16.24
N ASP A 79 11.79 -23.79 16.16
CA ASP A 79 11.18 -25.10 16.48
C ASP A 79 11.06 -26.05 15.28
N SER A 80 11.51 -25.68 14.08
CA SER A 80 11.68 -26.66 13.00
C SER A 80 12.96 -27.46 13.22
N GLN A 81 12.97 -28.26 14.29
CA GLN A 81 13.56 -29.59 14.18
C GLN A 81 12.96 -30.21 12.92
N LEU A 82 13.83 -30.70 12.04
CA LEU A 82 13.51 -31.40 10.80
C LEU A 82 12.23 -32.23 10.97
N ARG A 83 11.07 -31.70 10.57
CA ARG A 83 9.87 -32.51 10.44
C ARG A 83 10.05 -33.33 9.17
N ASP A 84 9.80 -34.64 9.28
CA ASP A 84 10.05 -35.70 8.28
C ASP A 84 9.50 -35.43 6.86
N ASP A 85 8.72 -34.36 6.66
CA ASP A 85 8.09 -33.99 5.40
C ASP A 85 9.01 -33.18 4.45
N GLY A 86 10.22 -32.81 4.88
CA GLY A 86 11.22 -32.16 4.01
C GLY A 86 10.95 -30.70 3.62
N TYR A 87 9.87 -30.08 4.14
CA TYR A 87 9.51 -28.68 3.86
C TYR A 87 9.79 -27.76 5.05
N ILE A 88 10.57 -26.69 4.81
CA ILE A 88 10.79 -25.61 5.79
C ILE A 88 9.58 -24.68 5.80
N HIS A 89 8.68 -24.87 6.77
CA HIS A 89 7.69 -23.86 7.13
C HIS A 89 8.41 -22.70 7.81
N ALA A 90 8.69 -21.65 7.04
CA ALA A 90 9.23 -20.42 7.59
C ALA A 90 8.12 -19.37 7.58
N HIS A 91 7.86 -18.77 8.74
CA HIS A 91 6.83 -17.73 8.86
C HIS A 91 7.31 -16.42 8.23
N LEU A 92 6.42 -15.80 7.46
CA LEU A 92 6.60 -14.44 6.97
C LEU A 92 6.10 -13.48 8.05
N GLN A 93 6.99 -12.64 8.55
CA GLN A 93 6.66 -11.59 9.50
C GLN A 93 6.77 -10.24 8.80
N GLN A 94 5.70 -9.46 8.88
CA GLN A 94 5.67 -8.06 8.45
C GLN A 94 5.98 -7.14 9.63
N GLN A 95 6.87 -6.18 9.43
CA GLN A 95 7.17 -5.13 10.40
C GLN A 95 7.09 -3.76 9.74
N ALA A 96 6.42 -2.82 10.39
CA ALA A 96 6.20 -1.48 9.85
C ALA A 96 7.50 -0.66 9.75
N MET A 97 7.67 -0.04 8.58
CA MET A 97 8.61 0.99 8.17
C MET A 97 8.35 2.39 8.74
N ARG A 98 9.08 2.91 9.75
CA ARG A 98 8.91 4.33 10.15
C ARG A 98 9.44 5.26 9.06
N LEU A 99 8.59 6.08 8.48
CA LEU A 99 8.99 7.03 7.44
C LEU A 99 9.35 8.38 8.05
N GLN A 100 10.44 8.98 7.56
CA GLN A 100 10.81 10.36 7.88
C GLN A 100 10.25 11.34 6.84
N ILE A 101 10.17 10.90 5.57
CA ILE A 101 9.55 11.65 4.49
C ILE A 101 8.70 10.66 3.68
N PRO A 102 7.41 10.90 3.49
CA PRO A 102 6.59 11.81 4.30
C PRO A 102 6.60 11.37 5.77
N ASP A 103 6.32 12.31 6.68
CA ASP A 103 6.35 12.03 8.12
C ASP A 103 5.20 11.09 8.52
N ASP A 104 5.56 9.91 9.05
CA ASP A 104 4.60 8.88 9.47
C ASP A 104 3.77 9.34 10.69
N GLU A 105 4.32 10.23 11.55
CA GLU A 105 3.58 10.80 12.70
C GLU A 105 2.46 11.74 12.25
N LEU A 106 2.64 12.37 11.09
CA LEU A 106 1.62 13.20 10.45
C LEU A 106 0.72 12.38 9.52
N GLY A 107 0.82 11.04 9.52
CA GLY A 107 -0.02 10.15 8.72
C GLY A 107 0.54 9.80 7.34
N GLY A 108 1.78 10.19 7.02
CA GLY A 108 2.47 9.78 5.80
C GLY A 108 1.89 10.38 4.52
N PHE A 109 1.39 11.62 4.59
CA PHE A 109 0.76 12.30 3.46
C PHE A 109 1.74 12.62 2.31
N LEU A 110 1.34 12.28 1.09
CA LEU A 110 2.05 12.55 -0.15
C LEU A 110 1.29 13.56 -0.99
N PHE A 111 1.99 14.58 -1.46
CA PHE A 111 1.50 15.43 -2.53
C PHE A 111 1.75 14.75 -3.89
N MET A 112 0.74 14.05 -4.40
CA MET A 112 0.82 13.30 -5.66
C MET A 112 0.63 14.18 -6.91
N GLY A 113 0.98 15.46 -6.84
CA GLY A 113 1.06 16.35 -8.01
C GLY A 113 2.44 16.33 -8.67
N LEU A 114 3.46 15.86 -7.95
CA LEU A 114 4.83 15.73 -8.40
C LEU A 114 5.42 14.40 -7.90
N PRO A 115 6.48 13.89 -8.54
CA PRO A 115 7.23 12.76 -8.01
C PRO A 115 7.72 13.06 -6.58
N SER A 116 7.30 12.24 -5.62
CA SER A 116 7.61 12.39 -4.21
C SER A 116 8.59 11.31 -3.74
N LEU A 117 9.57 11.69 -2.92
CA LEU A 117 10.51 10.75 -2.33
C LEU A 117 9.94 10.18 -1.03
N VAL A 118 10.12 8.87 -0.86
CA VAL A 118 9.84 8.17 0.38
C VAL A 118 11.16 7.77 1.00
N VAL A 119 11.39 8.22 2.24
CA VAL A 119 12.65 8.12 2.96
C VAL A 119 12.41 7.45 4.30
N HIS A 120 13.10 6.33 4.49
CA HIS A 120 13.19 5.63 5.76
C HIS A 120 14.61 5.76 6.32
N ARG A 121 14.71 6.21 7.56
CA ARG A 121 15.98 6.24 8.30
C ARG A 121 16.26 4.85 8.86
N ILE A 122 17.42 4.28 8.53
CA ILE A 122 17.85 3.01 9.10
C ILE A 122 18.58 3.31 10.41
N ASP A 123 17.84 3.19 11.52
CA ASP A 123 18.36 3.30 12.88
C ASP A 123 18.32 1.94 13.61
N ALA A 124 18.55 1.92 14.92
CA ALA A 124 18.57 0.67 15.70
C ALA A 124 17.19 -0.03 15.79
N TRP A 125 16.10 0.67 15.48
CA TRP A 125 14.73 0.14 15.51
C TRP A 125 14.17 -0.16 14.12
N SER A 126 14.93 0.18 13.07
CA SER A 126 14.63 -0.19 11.70
C SER A 126 14.56 -1.72 11.54
N PRO A 127 13.57 -2.26 10.81
CA PRO A 127 13.54 -3.65 10.39
C PRO A 127 14.42 -3.91 9.15
N LEU A 128 15.38 -3.06 8.83
CA LEU A 128 16.42 -3.29 7.82
C LEU A 128 17.76 -3.45 8.52
#